data_AF-A0A939R628-F1
#
_entry.id   AF-A0A939R628-F1
#
_cell.length_a   1.000
_cell.length_b   1.000
_cell.length_c   1.000
_cell.angle_alpha   90.00
_cell.angle_beta   90.00
_cell.angle_gamma   90.00
#
_symmetry.space_group_name_H-M   'P 1'
#
loop_
_entity.id
_entity.type
_entity.pdbx_description
1 polymer ?
#
loop_
_entity_poly.entity_id
_entity_poly.type
_entity_poly.pdbx_seq_one_letter_code
_entity_poly.pdbx_strand_id
1 'polypeptide(L)'
;MSEFKKAYLKKIDECIASGRYKDNWESLAQYRVPDTYRDCKFGVFIHWGIFSVPAYANEWYSRSMYVQGTREFEHHVKTYGPQKDFGYKDFIPMFKAEKFNADEWTDLFKEAGFQYMVPVAEHHDGFQMYGTEISHWNSVEMGPHRNVLGELHASARKKGLLAGCSSHRVEHWFFMGPGREFESDITDAEKEGDFYWPAMPSGDFNDSFSKPTPTPEFLEDWLVRCCELVDKYKPSIFYFDWW
;
A
#
# COMPACT_ATOMS: atom_id res chain seq x y z
N MET A 1 -19.23 1.45 6.96
CA MET A 1 -18.40 1.40 8.21
C MET A 1 -18.67 0.19 9.12
N SER A 2 -17.69 -0.72 9.22
CA SER A 2 -17.70 -1.90 10.11
C SER A 2 -17.54 -1.55 11.61
N GLU A 3 -17.91 -2.49 12.50
CA GLU A 3 -17.70 -2.33 13.96
C GLU A 3 -16.21 -2.23 14.32
N PHE A 4 -15.34 -2.93 13.58
CA PHE A 4 -13.89 -2.80 13.74
C PHE A 4 -13.43 -1.36 13.49
N LYS A 5 -13.82 -0.77 12.36
CA LYS A 5 -13.44 0.60 11.98
C LYS A 5 -13.92 1.62 13.01
N LYS A 6 -15.17 1.50 13.50
CA LYS A 6 -15.70 2.36 14.58
C LYS A 6 -14.87 2.27 15.86
N ALA A 7 -14.56 1.05 16.30
CA ALA A 7 -13.75 0.84 17.49
C ALA A 7 -12.34 1.41 17.34
N TYR A 8 -11.75 1.30 16.14
CA TYR A 8 -10.42 1.82 15.86
C TYR A 8 -10.36 3.34 15.81
N LEU A 9 -11.35 4.01 15.19
CA LEU A 9 -11.45 5.46 15.19
C LEU A 9 -11.53 6.01 16.63
N LYS A 10 -12.35 5.38 17.48
CA LYS A 10 -12.41 5.74 18.91
C LYS A 10 -11.05 5.59 19.60
N LYS A 11 -10.30 4.52 19.31
CA LYS A 11 -8.95 4.32 19.84
C LYS A 11 -7.98 5.41 19.36
N ILE A 12 -8.11 5.87 18.12
CA ILE A 12 -7.31 6.98 17.58
C ILE A 12 -7.63 8.28 18.34
N ASP A 13 -8.91 8.59 18.56
CA ASP A 13 -9.33 9.77 19.34
C ASP A 13 -8.80 9.73 20.77
N GLU A 14 -8.85 8.57 21.43
CA GLU A 14 -8.28 8.36 22.77
C GLU A 14 -6.76 8.56 22.80
N CYS A 15 -6.05 8.09 21.76
CA CYS A 15 -4.62 8.31 21.60
C CYS A 15 -4.29 9.79 21.42
N ILE A 16 -5.07 10.52 20.61
CA ILE A 16 -4.90 11.98 20.42
C ILE A 16 -5.18 12.72 21.72
N ALA A 17 -6.26 12.36 22.43
CA ALA A 17 -6.67 13.02 23.67
C ALA A 17 -5.64 12.82 24.81
N SER A 18 -5.14 11.60 24.98
CA SER A 18 -4.19 11.25 26.06
C SER A 18 -2.71 11.44 25.68
N GLY A 19 -2.39 11.47 24.39
CA GLY A 19 -1.04 11.54 23.87
C GLY A 19 -0.39 12.91 23.99
N ARG A 20 0.94 12.92 23.84
CA ARG A 20 1.78 14.14 23.85
C ARG A 20 1.45 15.07 22.67
N TYR A 21 1.20 14.50 21.49
CA TYR A 21 0.86 15.23 20.28
C TYR A 21 -0.65 15.28 20.09
N LYS A 22 -1.15 16.41 19.59
CA LYS A 22 -2.53 16.65 19.18
C LYS A 22 -2.62 16.68 17.65
N ASP A 23 -3.80 16.47 17.12
CA ASP A 23 -4.17 16.43 15.70
C ASP A 23 -4.27 17.83 15.06
N ASN A 24 -3.41 18.76 15.48
CA ASN A 24 -3.31 20.10 14.91
C ASN A 24 -1.86 20.47 14.61
N TRP A 25 -1.68 21.40 13.67
CA TRP A 25 -0.37 21.79 13.18
C TRP A 25 0.53 22.36 14.27
N GLU A 26 -0.03 23.12 15.21
CA GLU A 26 0.70 23.73 16.32
C GLU A 26 1.40 22.65 17.18
N SER A 27 0.70 21.54 17.44
CA SER A 27 1.24 20.41 18.19
C SER A 27 2.20 19.57 17.36
N LEU A 28 1.81 19.18 16.13
CA LEU A 28 2.62 18.31 15.27
C LEU A 28 3.95 18.96 14.84
N ALA A 29 3.97 20.29 14.66
CA ALA A 29 5.19 21.04 14.36
C ALA A 29 6.25 20.98 15.48
N GLN A 30 5.88 20.53 16.69
CA GLN A 30 6.84 20.28 17.78
C GLN A 30 7.58 18.94 17.64
N TYR A 31 7.22 18.11 16.66
CA TYR A 31 7.94 16.88 16.38
C TYR A 31 9.37 17.17 15.94
N ARG A 32 10.32 16.42 16.49
CA ARG A 32 11.73 16.48 16.07
C ARG A 32 12.12 15.14 15.49
N VAL A 33 12.66 15.19 14.28
CA VAL A 33 13.22 14.01 13.62
C VAL A 33 14.31 13.40 14.51
N PRO A 34 14.21 12.10 14.88
CA PRO A 34 15.19 11.43 15.73
C PRO A 34 16.61 11.52 15.15
N ASP A 35 17.62 11.70 16.01
CA ASP A 35 19.02 11.73 15.59
C ASP A 35 19.42 10.41 14.91
N THR A 36 18.90 9.28 15.40
CA THR A 36 19.12 7.96 14.79
C THR A 36 18.76 7.93 13.31
N TYR A 37 17.63 8.51 12.89
CA TYR A 37 17.29 8.59 11.47
C TYR A 37 18.20 9.56 10.71
N ARG A 38 18.49 10.72 11.31
CA ARG A 38 19.41 11.70 10.71
C ARG A 38 20.78 11.10 10.46
N ASP A 39 21.25 10.17 11.29
CA ASP A 39 22.55 9.52 11.18
C ASP A 39 22.59 8.34 10.22
N CYS A 40 21.45 7.75 9.88
CA CYS A 40 21.38 6.61 8.96
C CYS A 40 21.89 6.94 7.54
N LYS A 41 21.59 8.15 7.02
CA LYS A 41 21.94 8.67 5.68
C LYS A 41 21.45 7.87 4.46
N PHE A 42 21.53 6.55 4.48
CA PHE A 42 21.34 5.66 3.34
C PHE A 42 20.47 4.46 3.70
N GLY A 43 19.44 4.23 2.89
CA GLY A 43 18.50 3.12 3.06
C GLY A 43 17.96 2.63 1.73
N VAL A 44 17.23 1.53 1.80
CA VAL A 44 16.65 0.86 0.62
C VAL A 44 15.13 0.98 0.62
N PHE A 45 14.55 1.32 -0.52
CA PHE A 45 13.11 1.34 -0.74
C PHE A 45 12.73 0.18 -1.66
N ILE A 46 11.65 -0.53 -1.36
CA ILE A 46 11.31 -1.77 -2.06
C ILE A 46 9.85 -1.71 -2.55
N HIS A 47 9.69 -1.51 -3.87
CA HIS A 47 8.41 -1.71 -4.55
C HIS A 47 8.29 -3.17 -4.97
N TRP A 48 7.52 -3.95 -4.21
CA TRP A 48 7.26 -5.35 -4.52
C TRP A 48 5.86 -5.76 -4.06
N GLY A 49 5.09 -6.37 -4.95
CA GLY A 49 3.68 -6.71 -4.75
C GLY A 49 3.11 -7.41 -5.98
N ILE A 50 1.77 -7.46 -6.11
CA ILE A 50 1.10 -8.13 -7.24
C ILE A 50 1.55 -7.54 -8.59
N PHE A 51 1.77 -6.22 -8.67
CA PHE A 51 2.24 -5.54 -9.87
C PHE A 51 3.60 -6.05 -10.38
N SER A 52 4.34 -6.81 -9.56
CA SER A 52 5.58 -7.49 -9.96
C SER A 52 5.35 -8.80 -10.72
N VAL A 53 4.16 -9.41 -10.64
CA VAL A 53 3.81 -10.66 -11.34
C VAL A 53 3.87 -10.53 -12.87
N PRO A 54 3.22 -9.53 -13.50
CA PRO A 54 3.29 -9.37 -14.95
C PRO A 54 4.70 -8.99 -15.43
N ALA A 55 5.55 -8.43 -14.56
CA ALA A 55 6.92 -8.03 -14.85
C ALA A 55 7.04 -7.18 -16.14
N TYR A 56 6.05 -6.31 -16.37
CA TYR A 56 5.92 -5.50 -17.57
C TYR A 56 5.71 -4.02 -17.22
N ALA A 57 6.41 -3.14 -17.92
CA ALA A 57 6.48 -1.71 -17.65
C ALA A 57 6.99 -1.37 -16.24
N ASN A 58 6.11 -1.14 -15.27
CA ASN A 58 6.43 -0.68 -13.92
C ASN A 58 5.30 -1.04 -12.93
N GLU A 59 5.41 -0.59 -11.69
CA GLU A 59 4.44 -0.82 -10.61
C GLU A 59 3.04 -0.21 -10.87
N TRP A 60 2.91 0.71 -11.83
CA TRP A 60 1.63 1.24 -12.28
C TRP A 60 0.91 0.33 -13.29
N TYR A 61 1.46 -0.84 -13.61
CA TYR A 61 0.80 -1.80 -14.50
C TYR A 61 -0.63 -2.11 -14.07
N SER A 62 -0.91 -2.18 -12.76
CA SER A 62 -2.24 -2.39 -12.18
C SER A 62 -3.29 -1.40 -12.68
N ARG A 63 -2.87 -0.18 -13.00
CA ARG A 63 -3.70 0.86 -13.59
C ARG A 63 -3.58 0.89 -15.12
N SER A 64 -2.36 0.96 -15.63
CA SER A 64 -2.11 1.17 -17.07
C SER A 64 -2.65 0.03 -17.93
N MET A 65 -2.77 -1.20 -17.40
CA MET A 65 -3.42 -2.30 -18.11
C MET A 65 -4.91 -2.06 -18.41
N TYR A 66 -5.54 -1.06 -17.77
CA TYR A 66 -6.91 -0.63 -18.03
C TYR A 66 -7.00 0.65 -18.89
N VAL A 67 -5.89 1.28 -19.26
CA VAL A 67 -5.94 2.50 -20.08
C VAL A 67 -5.87 2.12 -21.56
N GLN A 68 -7.01 2.16 -22.25
CA GLN A 68 -7.10 1.78 -23.67
C GLN A 68 -6.13 2.59 -24.54
N GLY A 69 -5.46 1.90 -25.48
CA GLY A 69 -4.48 2.51 -26.39
C GLY A 69 -3.06 2.65 -25.82
N THR A 70 -2.83 2.23 -24.57
CA THR A 70 -1.47 2.11 -24.02
C THR A 70 -0.84 0.77 -24.39
N ARG A 71 0.50 0.71 -24.37
CA ARG A 71 1.23 -0.54 -24.59
C ARG A 71 0.97 -1.59 -23.50
N GLU A 72 0.64 -1.16 -22.29
CA GLU A 72 0.30 -2.02 -21.16
C GLU A 72 -1.05 -2.69 -21.37
N PHE A 73 -2.05 -1.94 -21.84
CA PHE A 73 -3.36 -2.49 -22.24
C PHE A 73 -3.20 -3.52 -23.38
N GLU A 74 -2.48 -3.18 -24.44
CA GLU A 74 -2.26 -4.08 -25.57
C GLU A 74 -1.49 -5.35 -25.16
N HIS A 75 -0.46 -5.19 -24.32
CA HIS A 75 0.28 -6.31 -23.76
C HIS A 75 -0.62 -7.23 -22.93
N HIS A 76 -1.49 -6.65 -22.10
CA HIS A 76 -2.41 -7.41 -21.25
C HIS A 76 -3.36 -8.28 -22.09
N VAL A 77 -4.02 -7.67 -23.08
CA VAL A 77 -4.94 -8.39 -23.98
C VAL A 77 -4.23 -9.51 -24.74
N LYS A 78 -3.01 -9.28 -25.20
CA LYS A 78 -2.23 -10.28 -25.95
C LYS A 78 -1.75 -11.45 -25.08
N THR A 79 -1.44 -11.19 -23.81
CA THR A 79 -0.74 -12.15 -22.93
C THR A 79 -1.71 -12.93 -22.04
N TYR A 80 -2.73 -12.26 -21.50
CA TYR A 80 -3.65 -12.81 -20.51
C TYR A 80 -5.09 -12.89 -21.02
N GLY A 81 -5.46 -11.99 -21.94
CA GLY A 81 -6.80 -11.91 -22.52
C GLY A 81 -7.51 -10.60 -22.16
N PRO A 82 -8.78 -10.44 -22.55
CA PRO A 82 -9.57 -9.26 -22.22
C PRO A 82 -9.69 -9.06 -20.69
N GLN A 83 -9.68 -7.81 -20.22
CA GLN A 83 -9.66 -7.46 -18.79
C GLN A 83 -10.90 -7.94 -18.02
N LYS A 84 -12.02 -8.18 -18.73
CA LYS A 84 -13.23 -8.78 -18.14
C LYS A 84 -13.10 -10.27 -17.84
N ASP A 85 -12.23 -10.96 -18.56
CA ASP A 85 -11.98 -12.39 -18.44
C ASP A 85 -10.75 -12.67 -17.57
N PHE A 86 -9.77 -11.77 -17.62
CA PHE A 86 -8.59 -11.77 -16.76
C PHE A 86 -8.29 -10.34 -16.30
N GLY A 87 -8.65 -10.02 -15.06
CA GLY A 87 -8.42 -8.73 -14.43
C GLY A 87 -7.15 -8.66 -13.59
N TYR A 88 -6.88 -7.50 -13.00
CA TYR A 88 -5.68 -7.33 -12.17
C TYR A 88 -5.72 -8.23 -10.92
N LYS A 89 -6.88 -8.41 -10.29
CA LYS A 89 -7.06 -9.31 -9.15
C LYS A 89 -6.73 -10.77 -9.47
N ASP A 90 -6.80 -11.19 -10.73
CA ASP A 90 -6.46 -12.56 -11.14
C ASP A 90 -4.95 -12.84 -11.08
N PHE A 91 -4.11 -11.82 -10.93
CA PHE A 91 -2.69 -12.00 -10.60
C PHE A 91 -2.44 -12.37 -9.13
N ILE A 92 -3.39 -12.17 -8.21
CA ILE A 92 -3.24 -12.50 -6.79
C ILE A 92 -2.80 -13.96 -6.57
N PRO A 93 -3.50 -14.99 -7.10
CA PRO A 93 -3.07 -16.38 -6.93
C PRO A 93 -1.73 -16.72 -7.61
N MET A 94 -1.26 -15.87 -8.53
CA MET A 94 0.04 -16.03 -9.18
C MET A 94 1.18 -15.40 -8.36
N PHE A 95 0.88 -14.44 -7.49
CA PHE A 95 1.85 -13.84 -6.59
C PHE A 95 2.14 -14.77 -5.39
N LYS A 96 3.01 -15.77 -5.58
CA LYS A 96 3.25 -16.82 -4.58
C LYS A 96 4.44 -16.59 -3.66
N ALA A 97 5.38 -15.72 -4.06
CA ALA A 97 6.61 -15.47 -3.31
C ALA A 97 7.43 -16.74 -2.96
N GLU A 98 7.46 -17.74 -3.85
CA GLU A 98 8.00 -19.10 -3.55
C GLU A 98 9.47 -19.10 -3.11
N LYS A 99 10.25 -18.10 -3.53
CA LYS A 99 11.67 -17.95 -3.19
C LYS A 99 11.95 -16.76 -2.26
N PHE A 100 10.91 -16.15 -1.69
CA PHE A 100 11.09 -15.03 -0.79
C PHE A 100 11.68 -15.49 0.54
N ASN A 101 12.74 -14.82 0.97
CA ASN A 101 13.36 -15.02 2.28
C ASN A 101 13.76 -13.66 2.87
N ALA A 102 13.09 -13.27 3.96
CA ALA A 102 13.34 -12.02 4.65
C ALA A 102 14.76 -11.93 5.23
N ASP A 103 15.32 -13.06 5.68
CA ASP A 103 16.68 -13.09 6.20
C ASP A 103 17.70 -12.85 5.08
N GLU A 104 17.57 -13.52 3.93
CA GLU A 104 18.48 -13.31 2.80
C GLU A 104 18.47 -11.85 2.30
N TRP A 105 17.28 -11.24 2.22
CA TRP A 105 17.15 -9.85 1.81
C TRP A 105 17.83 -8.90 2.79
N THR A 106 17.58 -9.07 4.08
CA THR A 106 18.15 -8.18 5.10
C THR A 106 19.63 -8.43 5.35
N ASP A 107 20.14 -9.64 5.10
CA ASP A 107 21.59 -9.91 5.05
C ASP A 107 22.22 -9.14 3.89
N LEU A 108 21.65 -9.24 2.69
CA LEU A 108 22.09 -8.45 1.54
C LEU A 108 22.04 -6.95 1.83
N PHE A 109 21.00 -6.45 2.50
CA PHE A 109 20.89 -5.03 2.83
C PHE A 109 21.97 -4.57 3.80
N LYS A 110 22.30 -5.42 4.77
CA LYS A 110 23.42 -5.22 5.71
C LYS A 110 24.75 -5.18 4.99
N GLU A 111 25.00 -6.14 4.10
CA GLU A 111 26.22 -6.22 3.30
C GLU A 111 26.38 -5.01 2.37
N ALA A 112 25.27 -4.52 1.81
CA ALA A 112 25.24 -3.30 1.01
C ALA A 112 25.42 -2.00 1.82
N GLY A 113 25.42 -2.07 3.16
CA GLY A 113 25.62 -0.93 4.06
C GLY A 113 24.38 -0.08 4.31
N PHE A 114 23.19 -0.53 3.90
CA PHE A 114 21.95 0.17 4.23
C PHE A 114 21.74 0.22 5.74
N GLN A 115 21.22 1.34 6.25
CA GLN A 115 20.92 1.53 7.67
C GLN A 115 19.43 1.34 7.97
N TYR A 116 18.58 1.50 6.95
CA TYR A 116 17.14 1.31 7.06
C TYR A 116 16.55 0.74 5.77
N MET A 117 15.38 0.14 5.88
CA MET A 117 14.59 -0.32 4.74
C MET A 117 13.16 0.21 4.82
N VAL A 118 12.55 0.44 3.66
CA VAL A 118 11.16 0.89 3.50
C VAL A 118 10.49 0.03 2.41
N PRO A 119 9.99 -1.17 2.75
CA PRO A 119 9.08 -1.89 1.88
C PRO A 119 7.73 -1.18 1.73
N VAL A 120 7.14 -1.29 0.55
CA VAL A 120 5.75 -0.90 0.33
C VAL A 120 4.83 -1.86 1.08
N ALA A 121 4.12 -1.34 2.09
CA ALA A 121 3.13 -2.11 2.83
C ALA A 121 1.81 -2.21 2.03
N GLU A 122 1.42 -1.13 1.35
CA GLU A 122 0.26 -1.07 0.47
C GLU A 122 0.54 -0.04 -0.63
N HIS A 123 0.51 -0.48 -1.89
CA HIS A 123 0.71 0.40 -3.05
C HIS A 123 -0.64 1.01 -3.49
N HIS A 124 -0.65 1.75 -4.61
CA HIS A 124 -1.89 2.29 -5.19
C HIS A 124 -2.87 1.21 -5.67
N ASP A 125 -2.43 -0.04 -5.81
CA ASP A 125 -3.27 -1.17 -6.20
C ASP A 125 -4.15 -1.72 -5.06
N GLY A 126 -3.93 -1.26 -3.82
CA GLY A 126 -4.77 -1.59 -2.66
C GLY A 126 -4.50 -2.97 -2.03
N PHE A 127 -3.51 -3.72 -2.53
CA PHE A 127 -3.16 -5.01 -1.93
C PHE A 127 -2.17 -4.85 -0.78
N GLN A 128 -2.49 -5.47 0.35
CA GLN A 128 -1.74 -5.29 1.59
C GLN A 128 -0.68 -6.38 1.76
N MET A 129 0.59 -5.98 1.79
CA MET A 129 1.75 -6.86 1.99
C MET A 129 1.96 -7.25 3.47
N TYR A 130 0.90 -7.20 4.27
CA TYR A 130 0.89 -7.42 5.71
C TYR A 130 -0.45 -7.98 6.18
N GLY A 131 -0.48 -8.61 7.36
CA GLY A 131 -1.74 -9.05 7.97
C GLY A 131 -2.52 -7.89 8.59
N THR A 132 -3.76 -7.70 8.16
CA THR A 132 -4.70 -6.63 8.60
C THR A 132 -6.05 -7.23 9.00
N GLU A 133 -6.81 -6.55 9.86
CA GLU A 133 -8.20 -6.89 10.17
C GLU A 133 -9.22 -6.12 9.31
N ILE A 134 -8.74 -5.21 8.45
CA ILE A 134 -9.58 -4.27 7.68
C ILE A 134 -10.05 -4.91 6.37
N SER A 135 -9.26 -5.79 5.77
CA SER A 135 -9.54 -6.36 4.45
C SER A 135 -8.94 -7.76 4.29
N HIS A 136 -9.62 -8.58 3.48
CA HIS A 136 -9.15 -9.89 3.07
C HIS A 136 -8.13 -9.83 1.91
N TRP A 137 -7.97 -8.67 1.25
CA TRP A 137 -7.05 -8.45 0.12
C TRP A 137 -5.63 -8.23 0.60
N ASN A 138 -5.07 -9.25 1.24
CA ASN A 138 -3.77 -9.18 1.88
C ASN A 138 -2.93 -10.44 1.64
N SER A 139 -1.61 -10.29 1.76
CA SER A 139 -0.62 -11.35 1.53
C SER A 139 -0.68 -12.51 2.53
N VAL A 140 -1.37 -12.36 3.67
CA VAL A 140 -1.56 -13.45 4.64
C VAL A 140 -2.71 -14.36 4.24
N GLU A 141 -3.81 -13.77 3.77
CA GLU A 141 -5.00 -14.52 3.35
C GLU A 141 -4.94 -14.98 1.90
N MET A 142 -4.17 -14.29 1.05
CA MET A 142 -4.11 -14.55 -0.39
C MET A 142 -2.69 -14.58 -0.92
N GLY A 143 -2.51 -15.16 -2.11
CA GLY A 143 -1.24 -15.19 -2.83
C GLY A 143 -0.13 -15.90 -2.03
N PRO A 144 0.83 -15.18 -1.42
CA PRO A 144 1.94 -15.79 -0.69
C PRO A 144 1.56 -16.57 0.57
N HIS A 145 0.41 -16.27 1.18
CA HIS A 145 0.02 -16.75 2.52
C HIS A 145 1.08 -16.47 3.60
N ARG A 146 1.67 -15.27 3.56
CA ARG A 146 2.78 -14.83 4.39
C ARG A 146 2.60 -13.40 4.85
N ASN A 147 3.02 -13.10 6.08
CA ASN A 147 3.06 -11.72 6.56
C ASN A 147 4.39 -11.08 6.13
N VAL A 148 4.49 -10.72 4.85
CA VAL A 148 5.75 -10.26 4.21
C VAL A 148 6.37 -9.09 4.98
N LEU A 149 5.60 -8.05 5.28
CA LEU A 149 6.07 -6.90 6.05
C LEU A 149 6.55 -7.29 7.45
N GLY A 150 5.78 -8.15 8.13
CA GLY A 150 6.13 -8.64 9.47
C GLY A 150 7.42 -9.45 9.50
N GLU A 151 7.62 -10.34 8.52
CA GLU A 151 8.83 -11.13 8.37
C GLU A 151 10.06 -10.26 8.10
N LEU A 152 9.94 -9.29 7.18
CA LEU A 152 10.99 -8.30 6.93
C LEU A 152 11.33 -7.51 8.19
N HIS A 153 10.33 -6.93 8.87
CA HIS A 153 10.53 -6.15 10.09
C HIS A 153 11.24 -6.96 11.18
N ALA A 154 10.81 -8.22 11.39
CA ALA A 154 11.40 -9.10 12.39
C ALA A 154 12.87 -9.38 12.07
N SER A 155 13.20 -9.65 10.80
CA SER A 155 14.57 -9.92 10.38
C SER A 155 15.47 -8.68 10.46
N ALA A 156 15.01 -7.55 9.95
CA ALA A 156 15.73 -6.28 9.97
C ALA A 156 16.11 -5.85 11.39
N ARG A 157 15.17 -5.96 12.34
CA ARG A 157 15.41 -5.61 13.75
C ARG A 157 16.47 -6.51 14.40
N LYS A 158 16.46 -7.82 14.13
CA LYS A 158 17.51 -8.73 14.62
C LYS A 158 18.90 -8.33 14.14
N LYS A 159 18.98 -7.72 12.95
CA LYS A 159 20.22 -7.29 12.32
C LYS A 159 20.57 -5.84 12.65
N GLY A 160 19.71 -5.10 13.33
CA GLY A 160 19.94 -3.69 13.67
C GLY A 160 19.73 -2.73 12.50
N LEU A 161 18.95 -3.13 11.49
CA LEU A 161 18.42 -2.24 10.46
C LEU A 161 17.14 -1.56 11.00
N LEU A 162 16.99 -0.26 10.78
CA LEU A 162 15.70 0.39 11.05
C LEU A 162 14.66 -0.12 10.04
N ALA A 163 13.52 -0.57 10.55
CA ALA A 163 12.43 -1.09 9.73
C ALA A 163 11.35 -0.02 9.58
N GLY A 164 11.19 0.51 8.37
CA GLY A 164 10.11 1.40 7.97
C GLY A 164 9.08 0.70 7.09
N CYS A 165 8.06 1.44 6.67
CA CYS A 165 7.10 1.00 5.67
C CYS A 165 6.56 2.20 4.89
N SER A 166 5.98 1.96 3.72
CA SER A 166 5.23 2.99 3.00
C SER A 166 3.77 2.61 2.74
N SER A 167 2.91 3.62 2.71
CA SER A 167 1.53 3.52 2.23
C SER A 167 1.31 4.50 1.08
N HIS A 168 0.82 3.98 -0.02
CA HIS A 168 0.50 4.72 -1.24
C HIS A 168 -1.01 4.70 -1.48
N ARG A 169 -1.78 4.29 -0.47
CA ARG A 169 -3.20 3.96 -0.55
C ARG A 169 -4.10 5.14 -0.90
N VAL A 170 -3.62 6.37 -0.71
CA VAL A 170 -4.45 7.56 -0.89
C VAL A 170 -4.90 7.70 -2.35
N GLU A 171 -4.01 7.48 -3.33
CA GLU A 171 -4.36 7.54 -4.76
C GLU A 171 -5.26 6.40 -5.23
N HIS A 172 -5.33 5.28 -4.49
CA HIS A 172 -6.27 4.20 -4.83
C HIS A 172 -7.71 4.71 -4.92
N TRP A 173 -8.02 5.87 -4.31
CA TRP A 173 -9.23 6.65 -4.55
C TRP A 173 -9.64 6.67 -6.04
N PHE A 174 -8.73 7.00 -6.94
CA PHE A 174 -8.98 7.11 -8.39
C PHE A 174 -8.13 6.15 -9.24
N PHE A 175 -7.10 5.53 -8.66
CA PHE A 175 -6.05 4.82 -9.43
C PHE A 175 -6.61 3.74 -10.36
N MET A 176 -7.63 3.02 -9.89
CA MET A 176 -8.31 1.94 -10.64
C MET A 176 -9.47 2.44 -11.52
N GLY A 177 -9.75 3.75 -11.52
CA GLY A 177 -10.82 4.39 -12.27
C GLY A 177 -10.89 4.05 -13.77
N PRO A 178 -9.76 4.00 -14.52
CA PRO A 178 -9.80 3.68 -15.95
C PRO A 178 -10.47 2.35 -16.29
N GLY A 179 -10.43 1.36 -15.40
CA GLY A 179 -11.10 0.08 -15.63
C GLY A 179 -12.63 0.19 -15.66
N ARG A 180 -13.21 1.30 -15.22
CA ARG A 180 -14.67 1.54 -15.29
C ARG A 180 -15.14 2.15 -16.61
N GLU A 181 -14.22 2.53 -17.50
CA GLU A 181 -14.56 3.22 -18.76
C GLU A 181 -14.98 2.25 -19.89
N PHE A 182 -14.82 0.94 -19.68
CA PHE A 182 -15.16 -0.12 -20.63
C PHE A 182 -15.53 -1.42 -19.88
N GLU A 183 -15.94 -2.47 -20.61
CA GLU A 183 -16.26 -3.78 -20.01
C GLU A 183 -14.98 -4.44 -19.44
N SER A 184 -14.85 -4.46 -18.12
CA SER A 184 -13.73 -5.04 -17.37
C SER A 184 -14.20 -5.80 -16.12
N ASP A 185 -13.27 -6.32 -15.31
CA ASP A 185 -13.54 -6.98 -14.04
C ASP A 185 -13.85 -6.03 -12.87
N ILE A 186 -13.82 -4.71 -13.10
CA ILE A 186 -14.13 -3.67 -12.11
C ILE A 186 -15.64 -3.35 -12.13
N THR A 187 -16.44 -4.20 -11.49
CA THR A 187 -17.91 -4.09 -11.48
C THR A 187 -18.52 -3.65 -10.14
N ASP A 188 -17.87 -3.96 -9.01
CA ASP A 188 -18.39 -3.78 -7.65
C ASP A 188 -17.63 -2.72 -6.83
N ALA A 189 -16.84 -1.88 -7.50
CA ALA A 189 -15.96 -0.89 -6.87
C ALA A 189 -16.69 0.22 -6.09
N GLU A 190 -18.02 0.20 -6.00
CA GLU A 190 -18.78 1.14 -5.17
C GLU A 190 -18.96 0.66 -3.72
N LYS A 191 -18.62 -0.60 -3.41
CA LYS A 191 -18.78 -1.20 -2.08
C LYS A 191 -17.50 -1.11 -1.25
N GLU A 192 -17.55 -0.45 -0.09
CA GLU A 192 -16.46 -0.46 0.90
C GLU A 192 -16.01 -1.91 1.18
N GLY A 193 -14.72 -2.18 1.00
CA GLY A 193 -14.11 -3.51 1.17
C GLY A 193 -13.93 -4.32 -0.12
N ASP A 194 -14.52 -3.92 -1.25
CA ASP A 194 -14.14 -4.47 -2.56
C ASP A 194 -12.68 -4.12 -2.89
N PHE A 195 -11.99 -4.97 -3.67
CA PHE A 195 -10.58 -4.78 -3.97
C PHE A 195 -10.29 -3.47 -4.70
N TYR A 196 -11.20 -3.06 -5.58
CA TYR A 196 -11.03 -1.85 -6.38
C TYR A 196 -11.72 -0.64 -5.78
N TRP A 197 -12.37 -0.77 -4.62
CA TRP A 197 -13.11 0.35 -4.04
C TRP A 197 -12.16 1.50 -3.66
N PRO A 198 -12.45 2.74 -4.11
CA PRO A 198 -13.68 3.19 -4.79
C PRO A 198 -13.61 3.34 -6.32
N ALA A 199 -12.44 3.15 -6.93
CA ALA A 199 -12.17 3.33 -8.37
C ALA A 199 -12.88 4.56 -8.96
N MET A 200 -12.69 5.72 -8.35
CA MET A 200 -13.30 6.96 -8.81
C MET A 200 -12.70 7.38 -10.15
N PRO A 201 -13.43 8.16 -10.98
CA PRO A 201 -12.89 8.67 -12.22
C PRO A 201 -11.55 9.39 -12.00
N SER A 202 -10.53 9.04 -12.76
CA SER A 202 -9.23 9.71 -12.70
C SER A 202 -9.27 11.02 -13.48
N GLY A 203 -8.92 12.12 -12.82
CA GLY A 203 -8.73 13.43 -13.44
C GLY A 203 -7.37 13.56 -14.15
N ASP A 204 -6.87 14.79 -14.27
CA ASP A 204 -5.49 15.04 -14.71
C ASP A 204 -4.51 14.44 -13.69
N PHE A 205 -3.49 13.73 -14.17
CA PHE A 205 -2.58 12.91 -13.37
C PHE A 205 -1.67 13.73 -12.44
N ASN A 206 -1.60 15.05 -12.62
CA ASN A 206 -0.88 15.94 -11.73
C ASN A 206 -1.81 16.89 -10.96
N ASP A 207 -3.11 16.60 -10.92
CA ASP A 207 -4.09 17.44 -10.22
C ASP A 207 -4.03 17.20 -8.70
N SER A 208 -3.31 18.09 -8.00
CA SER A 208 -3.22 18.08 -6.53
C SER A 208 -4.56 18.27 -5.82
N PHE A 209 -5.64 18.61 -6.53
CA PHE A 209 -6.98 18.83 -5.96
C PHE A 209 -8.00 17.78 -6.40
N SER A 210 -7.57 16.76 -7.15
CA SER A 210 -8.34 15.64 -7.74
C SER A 210 -9.86 15.72 -7.55
N LYS A 211 -10.60 15.87 -8.66
CA LYS A 211 -12.08 15.81 -8.64
C LYS A 211 -12.60 14.50 -9.23
N PRO A 212 -13.47 13.76 -8.51
CA PRO A 212 -14.00 14.08 -7.18
C PRO A 212 -12.95 13.89 -6.07
N THR A 213 -13.07 14.66 -4.99
CA THR A 213 -12.18 14.54 -3.82
C THR A 213 -12.59 13.34 -2.96
N PRO A 214 -11.67 12.73 -2.19
CA PRO A 214 -11.97 11.64 -1.27
C PRO A 214 -13.12 11.96 -0.34
N THR A 215 -13.99 10.97 -0.15
CA THR A 215 -15.04 11.06 0.86
C THR A 215 -14.45 10.91 2.27
N PRO A 216 -15.13 11.44 3.30
CA PRO A 216 -14.77 11.17 4.68
C PRO A 216 -14.65 9.66 4.97
N GLU A 217 -15.54 8.84 4.40
CA GLU A 217 -15.49 7.38 4.58
C GLU A 217 -14.20 6.74 4.06
N PHE A 218 -13.70 7.19 2.89
CA PHE A 218 -12.42 6.73 2.36
C PHE A 218 -11.23 7.24 3.19
N LEU A 219 -11.26 8.49 3.62
CA LEU A 219 -10.20 9.07 4.45
C LEU A 219 -10.13 8.41 5.83
N GLU A 220 -11.27 8.03 6.42
CA GLU A 220 -11.32 7.24 7.64
C GLU A 220 -10.76 5.82 7.45
N ASP A 221 -11.04 5.18 6.31
CA ASP A 221 -10.44 3.87 5.97
C ASP A 221 -8.91 3.99 5.84
N TRP A 222 -8.45 4.98 5.07
CA TRP A 222 -7.03 5.29 4.91
C TRP A 222 -6.35 5.57 6.26
N LEU A 223 -6.96 6.39 7.12
CA LEU A 223 -6.42 6.71 8.44
C LEU A 223 -6.32 5.46 9.31
N VAL A 224 -7.38 4.64 9.37
CA VAL A 224 -7.40 3.41 10.18
C VAL A 224 -6.35 2.41 9.69
N ARG A 225 -6.17 2.24 8.37
CA ARG A 225 -5.09 1.40 7.81
C ARG A 225 -3.71 1.87 8.25
N CYS A 226 -3.46 3.18 8.20
CA CYS A 226 -2.17 3.74 8.59
C CYS A 226 -1.91 3.58 10.10
N CYS A 227 -2.91 3.85 10.94
CA CYS A 227 -2.80 3.66 12.38
C CYS A 227 -2.64 2.18 12.78
N GLU A 228 -3.35 1.26 12.11
CA GLU A 228 -3.18 -0.18 12.34
C GLU A 228 -1.76 -0.64 12.00
N LEU A 229 -1.19 -0.15 10.89
CA LEU A 229 0.20 -0.40 10.53
C LEU A 229 1.17 0.07 11.61
N VAL A 230 0.97 1.29 12.13
CA VAL A 230 1.77 1.84 13.23
C VAL A 230 1.70 0.95 14.47
N ASP A 231 0.49 0.57 14.87
CA ASP A 231 0.28 -0.22 16.10
C ASP A 231 0.82 -1.64 16.00
N LYS A 232 0.58 -2.32 14.86
CA LYS A 232 1.02 -3.70 14.64
C LYS A 232 2.52 -3.80 14.38
N TYR A 233 3.07 -2.95 13.52
CA TYR A 233 4.41 -3.12 12.99
C TYR A 233 5.44 -2.14 13.58
N LYS A 234 5.00 -1.06 14.24
CA LYS A 234 5.87 -0.05 14.89
C LYS A 234 7.03 0.41 13.98
N PRO A 235 6.73 0.88 12.76
CA PRO A 235 7.77 1.31 11.83
C PRO A 235 8.57 2.47 12.41
N SER A 236 9.89 2.49 12.18
CA SER A 236 10.75 3.63 12.53
C SER A 236 10.59 4.79 11.54
N ILE A 237 10.12 4.49 10.32
CA ILE A 237 9.86 5.44 9.24
C ILE A 237 8.53 5.04 8.62
N PHE A 238 7.59 5.98 8.52
CA PHE A 238 6.36 5.80 7.76
C PHE A 238 6.42 6.77 6.58
N TYR A 239 6.50 6.24 5.36
CA TYR A 239 6.54 7.03 4.13
C TYR A 239 5.14 7.07 3.51
N PHE A 240 4.71 8.27 3.12
CA PHE A 240 3.49 8.47 2.33
C PHE A 240 3.89 8.88 0.92
N ASP A 241 3.30 8.23 -0.07
CA ASP A 241 3.46 8.65 -1.46
C ASP A 241 2.53 9.83 -1.79
N TRP A 242 2.61 10.29 -3.04
CA TRP A 242 1.84 11.38 -3.61
C TRP A 242 0.30 11.23 -3.45
N TRP A 243 -0.41 12.35 -3.64
CA TRP A 243 -1.88 12.50 -3.67
C TRP A 243 -2.39 12.97 -5.04
#